data_AF-A0A7W3H8G1-F1
#
_entry.id   AF-A0A7W3H8G1-F1
#
_cell.length_a   1.000
_cell.length_b   1.000
_cell.length_c   1.000
_cell.angle_alpha   90.00
_cell.angle_beta   90.00
_cell.angle_gamma   90.00
#
_symmetry.space_group_name_H-M   'P 1'
#
loop_
_entity.id
_entity.type
_entity.pdbx_description
1 polymer ?
#
loop_
_entity_poly.entity_id
_entity_poly.type
_entity_poly.pdbx_seq_one_letter_code
_entity_poly.pdbx_strand_id
1 'polypeptide(L)'
;MADSHSTPDTDQSGTERSLIVGYRPNVFDKSTPKIILSGKWLHTAGFDTGQQITVKVMNSCIVLMVYSEQEQRLQDELKEVQQKLARIESTLATLQ
;
A
#
# COMPACT_ATOMS: atom_id res chain seq x y z
N MET A 1 -17.49 43.71 17.74
CA MET A 1 -16.19 43.11 17.36
C MET A 1 -15.90 42.03 18.38
N ALA A 2 -16.09 40.75 18.02
CA ALA A 2 -15.76 39.60 18.86
C ALA A 2 -15.11 38.57 17.94
N ASP A 3 -13.89 38.20 18.29
CA ASP A 3 -12.99 37.40 17.47
C ASP A 3 -13.51 35.98 17.26
N SER A 4 -13.45 35.55 16.00
CA SER A 4 -13.75 34.20 15.56
C SER A 4 -12.90 33.19 16.33
N HIS A 5 -13.54 32.37 17.16
CA HIS A 5 -12.91 31.18 17.72
C HIS A 5 -12.71 30.17 16.60
N SER A 6 -11.55 30.23 15.94
CA SER A 6 -11.03 29.11 15.17
C SER A 6 -10.93 27.91 16.11
N THR A 7 -11.80 26.93 15.92
CA THR A 7 -11.57 25.60 16.47
C THR A 7 -10.20 25.12 15.99
N PRO A 8 -9.35 24.56 16.85
CA PRO A 8 -8.09 24.00 16.37
C PRO A 8 -8.44 22.91 15.35
N ASP A 9 -7.84 23.02 14.16
CA ASP A 9 -7.68 21.88 13.26
C ASP A 9 -7.05 20.78 14.10
N THR A 10 -7.92 19.91 14.61
CA THR A 10 -7.50 18.71 15.31
C THR A 10 -7.02 17.81 14.20
N ASP A 11 -5.73 17.94 13.87
CA ASP A 11 -4.96 16.92 13.20
C ASP A 11 -5.41 15.59 13.80
N GLN A 12 -6.14 14.84 12.97
CA GLN A 12 -6.88 13.67 13.36
C GLN A 12 -5.83 12.63 13.75
N SER A 13 -5.45 12.64 15.03
CA SER A 13 -4.49 11.72 15.64
C SER A 13 -4.83 10.33 15.14
N GLY A 14 -3.99 9.82 14.23
CA GLY A 14 -4.22 8.56 13.55
C GLY A 14 -4.57 7.51 14.59
N THR A 15 -5.72 6.86 14.44
CA THR A 15 -6.18 5.90 15.43
C THR A 15 -5.20 4.73 15.45
N GLU A 16 -4.28 4.71 16.41
CA GLU A 16 -3.41 3.56 16.66
C GLU A 16 -4.27 2.38 17.10
N ARG A 17 -4.05 1.21 16.51
CA ARG A 17 -4.82 0.00 16.78
C ARG A 17 -3.88 -1.15 17.07
N SER A 18 -3.96 -1.70 18.28
CA SER A 18 -3.23 -2.92 18.64
C SER A 18 -3.92 -4.15 18.08
N LEU A 19 -3.15 -5.03 17.45
CA LEU A 19 -3.62 -6.26 16.83
C LEU A 19 -2.72 -7.42 17.22
N ILE A 20 -3.29 -8.61 17.32
CA ILE A 20 -2.56 -9.83 17.63
C ILE A 20 -2.31 -10.60 16.33
N VAL A 21 -1.08 -11.03 16.13
CA VAL A 21 -0.72 -11.95 15.03
C VAL A 21 -1.40 -13.29 15.30
N GLY A 22 -2.31 -13.67 14.43
CA GLY A 22 -2.97 -14.97 14.46
C GLY A 22 -2.24 -16.00 13.62
N TYR A 23 -2.85 -17.18 13.50
CA TYR A 23 -2.40 -18.25 12.62
C TYR A 23 -3.40 -18.43 11.48
N ARG A 24 -2.94 -18.90 10.32
CA ARG A 24 -3.83 -19.29 9.23
C ARG A 24 -4.61 -20.54 9.65
N PRO A 25 -5.96 -20.55 9.70
CA PRO A 25 -6.71 -21.72 10.09
C PRO A 25 -6.61 -22.78 8.99
N ASN A 26 -5.62 -23.66 9.14
CA ASN A 26 -5.56 -24.95 8.47
C ASN A 26 -5.22 -25.95 9.58
N VAL A 27 -6.10 -26.90 9.84
CA VAL A 27 -6.27 -27.65 11.12
C VAL A 27 -4.97 -28.25 11.69
N PHE A 28 -3.92 -28.39 10.88
CA PHE A 28 -2.62 -28.95 11.25
C PHE A 28 -1.41 -27.99 11.04
N ASP A 29 -1.58 -26.83 10.39
CA ASP A 29 -0.51 -25.88 10.13
C ASP A 29 -0.67 -24.62 10.98
N LYS A 30 0.14 -24.52 12.04
CA LYS A 30 0.27 -23.33 12.89
C LYS A 30 1.58 -22.57 12.63
N SER A 31 2.35 -22.96 11.61
CA SER A 31 3.63 -22.33 11.31
C SER A 31 3.46 -21.01 10.55
N THR A 32 2.33 -20.84 9.86
CA THR A 32 2.07 -19.67 9.03
C THR A 32 1.41 -18.53 9.83
N PRO A 33 2.11 -17.40 10.07
CA PRO A 33 1.53 -16.23 10.73
C PRO A 33 0.53 -15.51 9.82
N LYS A 34 -0.48 -14.89 10.43
CA LYS A 34 -1.53 -14.14 9.75
C LYS A 34 -1.85 -12.86 10.52
N ILE A 35 -1.85 -11.73 9.82
CA ILE A 35 -2.36 -10.45 10.32
C ILE A 35 -3.70 -10.18 9.62
N ILE A 36 -4.71 -9.75 10.38
CA ILE A 36 -6.03 -9.37 9.84
C ILE A 36 -6.28 -7.92 10.21
N LEU A 37 -6.40 -7.07 9.19
CA LEU A 37 -6.90 -5.71 9.32
C LEU A 37 -8.35 -5.72 8.86
N SER A 38 -9.28 -5.37 9.76
CA SER A 38 -10.70 -5.30 9.43
C SER A 38 -11.39 -4.16 10.16
N GLY A 39 -12.48 -3.67 9.57
CA GLY A 39 -13.33 -2.63 10.14
C GLY A 39 -13.56 -1.46 9.19
N LYS A 40 -14.62 -0.70 9.46
CA LYS A 40 -15.03 0.47 8.65
C LYS A 40 -13.95 1.56 8.58
N TRP A 41 -13.03 1.59 9.54
CA TRP A 41 -11.93 2.55 9.59
C TRP A 41 -10.95 2.42 8.42
N LEU A 42 -10.89 1.27 7.74
CA LEU A 42 -10.06 1.09 6.55
C LEU A 42 -10.48 2.03 5.42
N HIS A 43 -11.79 2.21 5.22
CA HIS A 43 -12.32 3.15 4.25
C HIS A 43 -11.90 4.60 4.58
N THR A 44 -12.00 5.00 5.85
CA THR A 44 -11.53 6.33 6.29
C THR A 44 -10.02 6.51 6.13
N ALA A 45 -9.24 5.42 6.21
CA ALA A 45 -7.80 5.42 5.96
C ALA A 45 -7.44 5.34 4.46
N GLY A 46 -8.42 5.40 3.55
CA GLY A 46 -8.22 5.37 2.10
C GLY A 46 -8.05 3.99 1.49
N PHE A 47 -8.41 2.92 2.21
CA PHE A 47 -8.39 1.54 1.71
C PHE A 47 -9.79 1.10 1.28
N ASP A 48 -10.05 1.15 -0.02
CA ASP A 48 -11.33 0.76 -0.60
C ASP A 48 -11.40 -0.71 -1.05
N THR A 49 -12.62 -1.24 -1.12
CA THR A 49 -12.84 -2.61 -1.59
C THR A 49 -12.54 -2.71 -3.08
N GLY A 50 -11.73 -3.70 -3.47
CA GLY A 50 -11.31 -3.91 -4.86
C GLY A 50 -10.08 -3.10 -5.27
N GLN A 51 -9.55 -2.25 -4.40
CA GLN A 51 -8.34 -1.50 -4.67
C GLN A 51 -7.08 -2.36 -4.53
N GLN A 52 -6.15 -2.20 -5.47
CA GLN A 52 -4.85 -2.84 -5.37
C GLN A 52 -3.97 -2.06 -4.38
N ILE A 53 -3.39 -2.79 -3.42
CA ILE A 53 -2.46 -2.25 -2.43
C ILE A 53 -1.07 -2.84 -2.63
N THR A 54 -0.07 -2.08 -2.23
CA THR A 54 1.31 -2.55 -2.15
C THR A 54 1.73 -2.68 -0.70
N VAL A 55 2.38 -3.80 -0.40
CA VAL A 55 2.92 -4.10 0.92
C VAL A 55 4.44 -4.07 0.83
N LYS A 56 5.06 -3.12 1.53
CA LYS A 56 6.52 -3.09 1.72
C LYS A 56 6.85 -3.76 3.04
N VAL A 57 7.74 -4.75 3.00
CA VAL A 57 8.20 -5.48 4.17
C VAL A 57 9.61 -5.05 4.52
N MET A 58 9.82 -4.69 5.77
CA MET A 58 11.10 -4.31 6.36
C MET A 58 11.30 -5.08 7.67
N ASN A 59 12.52 -5.06 8.21
CA ASN A 59 12.82 -5.71 9.48
C ASN A 59 11.89 -5.15 10.59
N SER A 60 11.01 -6.00 11.12
CA SER A 60 10.01 -5.67 12.15
C SER A 60 8.97 -4.60 11.76
N CYS A 61 8.82 -4.27 10.46
CA CYS A 61 7.86 -3.25 10.02
C CYS A 61 7.21 -3.64 8.69
N ILE A 62 5.90 -3.41 8.58
CA ILE A 62 5.14 -3.61 7.35
C ILE A 62 4.42 -2.31 7.04
N VAL A 63 4.62 -1.80 5.83
CA VAL A 63 3.96 -0.58 5.34
C VAL A 63 2.97 -0.96 4.25
N LEU A 64 1.70 -0.65 4.46
CA LEU A 64 0.64 -0.81 3.47
C LEU A 64 0.42 0.53 2.79
N MET A 65 0.47 0.55 1.46
CA MET A 65 0.24 1.74 0.67
C MET A 65 -0.79 1.47 -0.40
N VAL A 66 -1.61 2.47 -0.63
CA VAL A 66 -2.58 2.51 -1.69
C VAL A 66 -2.00 3.41 -2.78
N TYR A 67 -2.01 2.95 -4.03
CA TYR A 67 -1.71 3.84 -5.15
C TYR A 67 -3.01 4.47 -5.63
N SER A 68 -2.98 5.78 -5.87
CA SER A 68 -4.02 6.45 -6.62
C SER A 68 -4.08 5.92 -8.06
N GLU A 69 -5.22 6.04 -8.73
CA GLU A 69 -5.37 5.63 -10.14
C GLU A 69 -4.32 6.31 -11.05
N GLN A 70 -3.98 7.56 -10.76
CA GLN A 70 -2.96 8.31 -11.49
C GLN A 70 -1.56 7.71 -11.29
N GLU A 71 -1.20 7.35 -10.05
CA GLU A 71 0.09 6.71 -9.76
C GLU A 71 0.18 5.30 -10.36
N GLN A 72 -0.92 4.55 -10.39
CA GLN A 72 -0.97 3.24 -11.06
C GLN A 72 -0.73 3.40 -12.56
N ARG A 73 -1.43 4.33 -13.21
CA ARG A 73 -1.23 4.60 -14.64
C ARG A 73 0.21 5.00 -14.94
N LEU A 74 0.79 5.88 -14.12
CA LEU A 74 2.19 6.28 -14.27
C LEU A 74 3.15 5.09 -14.10
N GLN A 75 2.87 4.17 -13.17
CA GLN A 75 3.67 2.95 -13.01
C GLN A 75 3.56 2.01 -14.23
N ASP A 76 2.37 1.86 -14.79
CA ASP A 76 2.16 1.06 -15.99
C ASP A 76 2.88 1.64 -17.20
N GLU A 77 2.81 2.97 -17.39
CA GLU A 77 3.53 3.68 -18.45
C GLU A 77 5.06 3.53 -18.28
N LEU A 78 5.60 3.68 -17.07
CA LEU A 78 7.02 3.47 -16.79
C LEU A 78 7.47 2.04 -17.09
N LYS A 79 6.65 1.06 -16.70
CA LYS A 79 6.94 -0.36 -16.95
C LYS A 79 6.96 -0.67 -18.44
N GLU A 80 6.04 -0.09 -19.22
CA GLU A 80 6.02 -0.24 -20.67
C GLU A 80 7.28 0.36 -21.31
N VAL A 81 7.67 1.57 -20.89
CA VAL A 81 8.89 2.23 -21.40
C VAL A 81 10.13 1.41 -21.07
N GLN A 82 10.25 0.90 -19.84
CA GLN A 82 11.38 0.04 -19.43
C GLN A 82 11.47 -1.23 -20.28
N GLN A 83 10.34 -1.88 -20.58
CA GLN A 83 10.32 -3.05 -21.46
C GLN A 83 10.78 -2.71 -22.89
N LYS A 84 10.37 -1.55 -23.42
CA LYS A 84 10.81 -1.08 -24.74
C LYS A 84 12.31 -0.84 -24.76
N LEU A 85 12.85 -0.18 -23.74
CA LEU A 85 14.29 0.06 -23.63
C LEU A 85 15.07 -1.25 -23.55
N ALA A 86 14.65 -2.19 -22.70
CA ALA A 86 15.31 -3.49 -22.59
C ALA A 86 15.33 -4.26 -23.92
N ARG A 87 14.26 -4.16 -24.73
CA ARG A 87 14.22 -4.75 -26.08
C ARG A 87 15.23 -4.07 -27.02
N ILE A 88 15.29 -2.74 -27.01
CA ILE A 88 16.22 -1.97 -27.85
C ILE A 88 17.67 -2.34 -27.48
N GLU A 89 18.01 -2.32 -26.19
CA GLU A 89 19.33 -2.71 -25.69
C GLU A 89 19.70 -4.15 -26.11
N SER A 90 18.76 -5.09 -26.00
CA SER A 90 18.98 -6.47 -26.44
C SER A 90 19.24 -6.55 -27.94
N THR A 91 18.49 -5.81 -28.77
CA THR A 91 18.71 -5.81 -30.23
C THR A 91 20.04 -5.17 -30.63
N LEU A 92 20.46 -4.13 -29.92
CA LEU A 92 21.76 -3.48 -30.15
C LEU A 92 22.93 -4.39 -29.79
N ALA A 93 22.82 -5.13 -28.68
CA ALA A 93 23.85 -6.07 -28.24
C ALA A 93 24.06 -7.24 -29.23
N THR A 94 23.03 -7.63 -29.99
CA THR A 94 23.15 -8.67 -31.03
C THR A 94 23.74 -8.19 -32.35
N LEU A 95 23.90 -6.87 -32.54
CA LEU A 95 24.49 -6.28 -33.76
C LEU A 95 25.98 -5.95 -33.60
N GLN A 96 26.56 -6.16 -32.41
CA GLN A 96 27.99 -6.08 -32.12
C GLN A 96 28.64 -7.46 -32.16
#